data_AF-A0A0E9QA33-F1
#
_entry.id   AF-A0A0E9QA33-F1
#
_cell.length_a   1.000
_cell.length_b   1.000
_cell.length_c   1.000
_cell.angle_alpha   90.00
_cell.angle_beta   90.00
_cell.angle_gamma   90.00
#
_symmetry.space_group_name_H-M   'P 1'
#
loop_
_entity.id
_entity.type
_entity.pdbx_description
1 polymer ?
#
loop_
_entity_poly.entity_id
_entity_poly.type
_entity_poly.pdbx_seq_one_letter_code
_entity_poly.pdbx_strand_id
1 'polypeptide(L)' 'MIDGMRAGPELHLCHRLDKETTGTTLLARSEMAASRVQELFRTHQVEKKY' A
#
# COMPACT_ATOMS: atom_id res chain seq x y z
N MET A 1 -8.66 -25.14 -1.00
CA MET A 1 -8.76 -24.50 0.32
C MET A 1 -7.33 -24.37 0.83
N ILE A 2 -6.76 -23.17 0.83
CA ILE A 2 -5.41 -22.94 1.40
C ILE A 2 -5.56 -22.82 2.92
N ASP A 3 -5.75 -23.97 3.57
CA ASP A 3 -5.70 -24.13 5.01
C ASP A 3 -4.25 -23.94 5.47
N GLY A 4 -3.95 -22.86 6.21
CA GLY A 4 -2.68 -22.72 6.92
C GLY A 4 -1.94 -21.38 6.82
N MET A 5 -2.32 -20.45 5.93
CA MET A 5 -1.82 -19.07 6.06
C MET A 5 -2.62 -18.37 7.14
N ARG A 6 -2.09 -18.32 8.36
CA ARG A 6 -2.45 -17.24 9.29
C ARG A 6 -2.21 -15.95 8.53
N ALA A 7 -3.28 -15.23 8.16
CA ALA A 7 -3.14 -13.91 7.60
C ALA A 7 -2.26 -13.12 8.57
N GLY A 8 -1.13 -12.61 8.08
CA GLY A 8 -0.34 -11.65 8.84
C GLY A 8 -1.24 -10.46 9.25
N PRO A 9 -0.75 -9.55 10.11
CA PRO A 9 -1.50 -8.35 10.46
C PRO A 9 -2.08 -7.70 9.19
N GLU A 10 -3.35 -7.32 9.23
CA GLU A 10 -4.07 -6.79 8.08
C GLU A 10 -3.25 -5.63 7.46
N LEU A 11 -2.86 -5.81 6.19
CA LEU A 11 -2.10 -4.83 5.46
C LEU A 11 -3.03 -4.12 4.48
N HIS A 12 -2.93 -2.79 4.46
CA HIS A 12 -3.75 -1.94 3.63
C HIS A 12 -2.88 -1.33 2.52
N LEU A 13 -3.38 -1.38 1.27
CA LEU A 13 -2.71 -0.77 0.12
C LEU A 13 -2.76 0.76 0.23
N CYS A 14 -1.59 1.40 0.15
CA CYS A 14 -1.49 2.86 0.18
C CYS A 14 -1.50 3.50 -1.22
N HIS A 15 -1.02 2.79 -2.24
CA HIS A 15 -1.07 3.18 -3.65
C HIS A 15 -1.01 1.94 -4.55
N ARG A 16 -1.18 2.12 -5.87
CA ARG A 16 -1.04 1.05 -6.86
C ARG A 16 0.27 1.16 -7.64
N LEU A 17 0.72 0.03 -8.16
CA LEU A 17 1.64 -0.08 -9.29
C LEU A 17 0.93 -0.90 -10.36
N ASP A 18 1.18 -0.57 -11.63
CA ASP A 18 0.68 -1.37 -12.75
C ASP A 18 1.38 -2.73 -12.79
N LYS A 19 0.75 -3.73 -13.42
CA LYS A 19 1.21 -5.13 -13.42
C LYS A 19 2.66 -5.30 -13.87
N GLU A 20 3.08 -4.53 -14.88
CA GLU A 20 4.41 -4.64 -15.48
C GLU A 20 5.40 -3.64 -14.86
N THR A 21 4.96 -2.81 -13.91
CA THR A 21 5.79 -1.82 -13.23
C THR A 21 6.43 -2.42 -11.98
N THR A 22 7.75 -2.56 -12.00
CA THR A 22 8.53 -2.91 -10.80
C THR A 22 8.84 -1.68 -9.95
N GLY A 23 9.06 -1.86 -8.65
CA GLY A 23 9.53 -0.79 -7.78
C GLY A 23 8.97 -0.87 -6.36
N THR A 24 8.95 0.28 -5.69
CA THR A 24 8.51 0.39 -4.30
C THR A 24 6.99 0.40 -4.20
N THR A 25 6.43 -0.47 -3.35
CA THR A 25 5.03 -0.44 -2.94
C THR A 25 4.93 -0.23 -1.43
N LEU A 26 4.06 0.70 -1.03
CA LEU A 26 3.81 1.00 0.38
C LEU A 26 2.53 0.31 0.88
N LEU A 27 2.67 -0.41 2.00
CA LEU A 27 1.57 -1.04 2.72
C LEU A 27 1.51 -0.46 4.14
N ALA A 28 0.31 -0.18 4.63
CA ALA A 28 0.06 0.26 6.00
C ALA A 28 -0.40 -0.90 6.89
N ARG A 29 -0.01 -0.86 8.17
CA ARG A 29 -0.43 -1.85 9.20
C ARG A 29 -1.71 -1.46 9.94
N SER A 30 -2.32 -0.33 9.57
CA SER A 30 -3.60 0.12 10.10
C SER A 30 -4.34 0.96 9.07
N GLU A 31 -5.66 0.94 9.15
CA GLU A 31 -6.55 1.70 8.26
C GLU A 31 -6.27 3.22 8.35
N MET A 32 -6.05 3.74 9.56
CA MET A 32 -5.71 5.15 9.78
C MET A 32 -4.43 5.56 9.04
N ALA A 33 -3.37 4.73 9.11
CA ALA A 33 -2.13 5.01 8.40
C ALA A 33 -2.34 4.94 6.88
N ALA A 34 -3.12 3.98 6.39
CA ALA A 34 -3.46 3.84 4.98
C ALA A 34 -4.19 5.10 4.47
N SER A 35 -5.23 5.54 5.17
CA SER A 35 -6.01 6.73 4.83
C SER A 35 -5.13 7.98 4.80
N ARG A 36 -4.27 8.18 5.80
CA ARG A 36 -3.36 9.32 5.84
C ARG A 36 -2.39 9.33 4.66
N VAL A 37 -1.83 8.18 4.31
CA VAL A 37 -0.89 8.09 3.19
C VAL A 37 -1.60 8.27 1.84
N GLN A 38 -2.76 7.64 1.65
CA GLN A 38 -3.58 7.81 0.45
C GLN A 38 -3.93 9.28 0.20
N GLU A 39 -4.20 10.05 1.26
CA GLU A 39 -4.43 11.49 1.18
C GLU A 39 -3.20 12.25 0.67
N LEU A 40 -1.98 11.87 1.09
CA LEU A 40 -0.74 12.47 0.57
C LEU A 40 -0.54 12.17 -0.92
N PHE A 41 -0.85 10.95 -1.37
CA PHE A 41 -0.83 10.61 -2.79
C PHE A 41 -1.87 11.43 -3.58
N ARG A 42 -3.09 11.55 -3.04
CA ARG A 42 -4.21 12.31 -3.65
C ARG A 42 -3.90 13.81 -3.80
N THR A 43 -3.17 14.37 -2.83
CA THR A 43 -2.80 15.80 -2.79
C THR A 43 -1.43 16.08 -3.39
N HIS A 44 -0.82 15.10 -4.08
CA HIS A 44 0.48 15.22 -4.74
C HIS A 44 1.64 15.63 -3.80
N GLN A 45 1.56 15.23 -2.53
CA GLN A 45 2.59 15.51 -1.53
C GLN A 45 3.67 14.41 -1.43
N VAL A 46 3.61 13.42 -2.33
CA VAL A 46 4.59 12.32 -2.38
C VAL A 46 5.49 12.52 -3.61
N GLU A 47 6.79 12.74 -3.36
CA GLU A 47 7.81 12.69 -4.42
C GLU A 47 8.05 11.23 -4.81
N LYS A 48 7.93 10.93 -6.10
CA LYS A 48 8.13 9.58 -6.65
C LYS A 48 9.22 9.64 -7.71
N LYS A 49 10.23 8.78 -7.58
CA LYS A 49 11.28 8.58 -8.58
C LYS A 49 11.13 7.17 -9.14
N TYR A 50 11.29 7.05 -10.44
CA TYR A 50 11.15 5.82 -11.21
C TYR A 50 12.45 5.56 -11.96
#